data_AF-A0A126QQG7-F1
#
_entry.id   AF-A0A126QQG7-F1
#
_cell.length_a   1.000
_cell.length_b   1.000
_cell.length_c   1.000
_cell.angle_alpha   90.00
_cell.angle_beta   90.00
_cell.angle_gamma   90.00
#
_symmetry.space_group_name_H-M   'P 1'
#
loop_
_entity.id
_entity.type
_entity.pdbx_description
1 polymer ?
#
loop_
_entity_poly.entity_id
_entity_poly.type
_entity_poly.pdbx_seq_one_letter_code
_entity_poly.pdbx_strand_id
1 'polypeptide(L)'
;MPKQVFSFPDSLDGFLVDDELFARAYGESADRERAWMKTCIARLYEWYGPRRDRAGRIAESWRSGLESVRAHEPVDFAVVLIGGGFASPARLLASLVPSLACGVEHVLVVRVDGEGDFPSSLLTGMELAGQELVADMGRDDVLSLLRTLAEAGRSGAVVDLAGLDDPCPEQGRVAWYRPVLDGKAAVFMEDGATFDLEALAFSHPGSEFVLYGADVDLPAGFVRGGGDEASFLNAVTDVAYAPFALAGEALEAARLVLGPGQEGCWVWPGLHPEFFLFHRTSWTLGD
;
A
#
# COMPACT_ATOMS: atom_id res chain seq x y z
N MET A 1 32.41 -9.92 -1.45
CA MET A 1 32.19 -9.14 -2.68
C MET A 1 31.44 -7.88 -2.28
N PRO A 2 31.86 -6.67 -2.71
CA PRO A 2 31.05 -5.48 -2.50
C PRO A 2 29.67 -5.67 -3.12
N LYS A 3 28.60 -5.31 -2.40
CA LYS A 3 27.23 -5.32 -2.95
C LYS A 3 27.24 -4.34 -4.12
N GLN A 4 27.08 -4.85 -5.34
CA GLN A 4 26.97 -4.01 -6.53
C GLN A 4 25.71 -3.16 -6.33
N VAL A 5 25.83 -1.83 -6.44
CA VAL A 5 24.70 -0.90 -6.27
C VAL A 5 23.66 -1.22 -7.34
N PHE A 6 22.38 -1.28 -6.95
CA PHE A 6 21.29 -1.51 -7.88
C PHE A 6 20.90 -0.18 -8.55
N SER A 7 20.43 -0.26 -9.79
CA SER A 7 19.75 0.84 -10.46
C SER A 7 18.65 0.27 -11.35
N PHE A 8 17.57 1.01 -11.53
CA PHE A 8 16.58 0.65 -12.54
C PHE A 8 17.19 0.74 -13.95
N PRO A 9 16.65 0.00 -14.94
CA PRO A 9 17.16 0.05 -16.31
C PRO A 9 16.93 1.43 -16.96
N ASP A 10 17.90 1.90 -17.76
CA ASP A 10 17.83 3.18 -18.49
C ASP A 10 16.62 3.29 -19.44
N SER A 11 16.02 2.17 -19.83
CA SER A 11 14.78 2.15 -20.62
C SER A 11 13.60 2.79 -19.88
N LEU A 12 13.68 2.99 -18.56
CA LEU A 12 12.65 3.62 -17.74
C LEU A 12 12.53 5.13 -18.01
N ASP A 13 13.61 5.81 -18.39
CA ASP A 13 13.69 7.28 -18.48
C ASP A 13 12.61 7.88 -19.39
N GLY A 14 12.24 7.16 -20.47
CA GLY A 14 11.22 7.60 -21.43
C GLY A 14 9.79 7.60 -20.89
N PHE A 15 9.57 7.03 -19.70
CA PHE A 15 8.24 6.86 -19.10
C PHE A 15 8.07 7.67 -17.79
N LEU A 16 9.12 8.33 -17.32
CA LEU A 16 9.09 9.05 -16.06
C LEU A 16 8.15 10.26 -16.12
N VAL A 17 7.40 10.46 -15.05
CA VAL A 17 6.53 11.63 -14.86
C VAL A 17 7.39 12.85 -14.52
N ASP A 18 7.10 13.98 -15.16
CA ASP A 18 7.84 15.23 -14.98
C ASP A 18 7.59 15.86 -13.59
N ASP A 19 8.66 16.36 -12.95
CA ASP A 19 8.62 17.10 -11.68
C ASP A 19 7.67 18.32 -11.73
N GLU A 20 7.50 18.95 -12.90
CA GLU A 20 6.56 20.06 -13.07
C GLU A 20 5.11 19.63 -12.78
N LEU A 21 4.76 18.38 -13.07
CA LEU A 21 3.43 17.82 -12.78
C LEU A 21 3.23 17.63 -11.27
N PHE A 22 4.26 17.19 -10.55
CA PHE A 22 4.23 17.09 -9.08
C PHE A 22 4.05 18.46 -8.44
N ALA A 23 4.84 19.45 -8.88
CA ALA A 23 4.76 20.82 -8.36
C ALA A 23 3.38 21.44 -8.59
N ARG A 24 2.80 21.23 -9.77
CA ARG A 24 1.44 21.68 -10.10
C ARG A 24 0.40 21.00 -9.22
N ALA A 25 0.43 19.67 -9.13
CA ALA A 25 -0.52 18.90 -8.31
C ALA A 25 -0.48 19.33 -6.84
N TYR A 26 0.73 19.52 -6.28
CA TYR A 26 0.91 19.99 -4.91
C TYR A 26 0.37 21.41 -4.69
N GLY A 27 0.55 22.30 -5.68
CA GLY A 27 0.06 23.67 -5.64
C GLY A 27 -1.46 23.80 -5.75
N GLU A 28 -2.11 22.88 -6.47
CA GLU A 28 -3.57 22.85 -6.65
C GLU A 28 -4.30 22.15 -5.49
N SER A 29 -3.61 21.29 -4.73
CA SER A 29 -4.21 20.53 -3.63
C SER A 29 -4.54 21.41 -2.43
N ALA A 30 -5.75 21.25 -1.88
CA ALA A 30 -6.19 22.02 -0.73
C ALA A 30 -5.41 21.65 0.55
N ASP A 31 -5.31 22.59 1.50
CA ASP A 31 -4.63 22.37 2.78
C ASP A 31 -5.15 21.14 3.53
N ARG A 32 -6.46 20.95 3.54
CA ARG A 32 -7.12 19.84 4.22
C ARG A 32 -6.81 18.49 3.57
N GLU A 33 -6.81 18.42 2.24
CA GLU A 33 -6.45 17.20 1.49
C GLU A 33 -5.02 16.77 1.79
N ARG A 34 -4.09 17.75 1.78
CA ARG A 34 -2.69 17.52 2.17
C ARG A 34 -2.58 17.08 3.63
N ALA A 35 -3.40 17.60 4.52
CA ALA A 35 -3.42 17.19 5.93
C ALA A 35 -3.90 15.73 6.10
N TRP A 36 -4.93 15.30 5.37
CA TRP A 36 -5.38 13.90 5.37
C TRP A 36 -4.28 12.96 4.87
N MET A 37 -3.62 13.27 3.75
CA MET A 37 -2.51 12.47 3.22
C MET A 37 -1.31 12.42 4.16
N LYS A 38 -0.92 13.55 4.77
CA LYS A 38 0.14 13.60 5.79
C LYS A 38 -0.19 12.74 7.01
N THR A 39 -1.46 12.77 7.44
CA THR A 39 -1.94 11.93 8.54
C THR A 39 -1.83 10.46 8.17
N CYS A 40 -2.28 10.06 6.97
CA CYS A 40 -2.12 8.71 6.44
C CYS A 40 -0.65 8.25 6.46
N ILE A 41 0.26 9.07 5.90
CA ILE A 41 1.71 8.79 5.89
C ILE A 41 2.24 8.61 7.32
N ALA A 42 1.90 9.52 8.24
CA ALA A 42 2.36 9.44 9.62
C ALA A 42 1.88 8.15 10.31
N ARG A 43 0.60 7.76 10.14
CA ARG A 43 0.06 6.52 10.69
C ARG A 43 0.70 5.27 10.08
N LEU A 44 0.98 5.31 8.78
CA LEU A 44 1.70 4.23 8.11
C LEU A 44 3.13 4.09 8.66
N TYR A 45 3.84 5.19 8.88
CA TYR A 45 5.15 5.13 9.56
C TYR A 45 5.07 4.69 11.02
N GLU A 46 3.98 4.98 11.74
CA GLU A 46 3.77 4.44 13.09
C GLU A 46 3.52 2.92 13.07
N TRP A 47 2.72 2.45 12.11
CA TRP A 47 2.35 1.04 11.98
C TRP A 47 3.49 0.17 11.44
N TYR A 48 4.15 0.61 10.37
CA TYR A 48 5.24 -0.12 9.73
C TYR A 48 6.59 0.16 10.40
N GLY A 49 6.75 1.36 10.98
CA GLY A 49 7.98 1.83 11.64
C GLY A 49 9.12 2.05 10.65
N PRO A 50 9.97 3.09 10.81
CA PRO A 50 11.37 2.87 10.48
C PRO A 50 11.89 1.81 11.46
N ARG A 51 11.98 0.56 11.01
CA ARG A 51 12.55 -0.52 11.82
C ARG A 51 13.97 -0.13 12.23
N ARG A 52 14.27 -0.16 13.55
CA ARG A 52 15.62 0.12 14.06
C ARG A 52 16.64 -0.87 13.50
N ASP A 53 16.20 -2.10 13.26
CA ASP A 53 17.00 -3.18 12.71
C ASP A 53 16.58 -3.47 11.26
N ARG A 54 17.00 -2.60 10.33
CA ARG A 54 16.70 -2.77 8.89
C ARG A 54 17.41 -4.00 8.32
N ALA A 55 18.57 -4.33 8.86
CA ALA A 55 19.32 -5.54 8.54
C ALA A 55 19.83 -6.20 9.82
N GLY A 56 19.89 -7.52 9.82
CA GLY A 56 20.27 -8.29 11.00
C GLY A 56 20.83 -9.65 10.64
N ARG A 57 21.62 -10.20 11.55
CA ARG A 57 22.13 -11.58 11.48
C ARG A 57 22.09 -12.19 12.87
N ILE A 58 21.32 -13.27 13.02
CA ILE A 58 21.12 -13.99 14.28
C ILE A 58 21.69 -15.39 14.09
N ALA A 59 22.62 -15.79 14.97
CA ALA A 59 23.16 -17.14 15.02
C ALA A 59 22.67 -17.84 16.30
N GLU A 60 22.18 -19.07 16.16
CA GLU A 60 21.60 -19.86 17.25
C GLU A 60 22.19 -21.27 17.26
N SER A 61 22.61 -21.72 18.44
CA SER A 61 23.02 -23.11 18.70
C SER A 61 21.88 -23.83 19.42
N TRP A 62 21.43 -24.93 18.86
CA TRP A 62 20.29 -25.69 19.36
C TRP A 62 20.77 -26.89 20.18
N ARG A 63 19.91 -27.36 21.08
CA ARG A 63 20.24 -28.46 22.02
C ARG A 63 20.64 -29.78 21.34
N SER A 64 20.26 -29.97 20.07
CA SER A 64 20.56 -31.17 19.28
C SER A 64 21.90 -31.12 18.54
N GLY A 65 22.69 -30.05 18.67
CA GLY A 65 23.90 -29.83 17.88
C GLY A 65 23.63 -29.21 16.49
N LEU A 66 22.38 -28.83 16.21
CA LEU A 66 22.02 -27.98 15.08
C LEU A 66 22.55 -26.56 15.33
N GLU A 67 23.04 -25.94 14.28
CA GLU A 67 23.35 -24.51 14.21
C GLU A 67 22.51 -23.86 13.12
N SER A 68 21.99 -22.66 13.40
CA SER A 68 21.28 -21.88 12.40
C SER A 68 21.74 -20.44 12.40
N VAL A 69 21.87 -19.87 11.20
CA VAL A 69 22.04 -18.43 11.01
C VAL A 69 20.86 -17.92 10.20
N ARG A 70 20.19 -16.89 10.71
CA ARG A 70 19.15 -16.13 10.02
C ARG A 70 19.71 -14.74 9.71
N ALA A 71 19.55 -14.29 8.47
CA ALA A 71 19.91 -12.94 8.07
C ALA A 71 18.76 -12.29 7.31
N HIS A 72 18.60 -10.98 7.47
CA HIS A 72 17.66 -10.18 6.68
C HIS A 72 18.27 -8.82 6.35
N GLU A 73 17.83 -8.24 5.24
CA GLU A 73 18.14 -6.88 4.79
C GLU A 73 16.97 -6.39 3.92
N PRO A 74 16.79 -5.08 3.69
CA PRO A 74 15.79 -4.61 2.72
C PRO A 74 16.07 -5.20 1.33
N VAL A 75 15.01 -5.46 0.57
CA VAL A 75 15.14 -5.86 -0.84
C VAL A 75 15.88 -4.78 -1.65
N ASP A 76 16.51 -5.17 -2.75
CA ASP A 76 17.25 -4.24 -3.60
C ASP A 76 16.32 -3.22 -4.28
N PHE A 77 15.08 -3.62 -4.61
CA PHE A 77 14.09 -2.72 -5.19
C PHE A 77 12.66 -3.06 -4.78
N ALA A 78 11.76 -2.09 -4.89
CA ALA A 78 10.32 -2.30 -4.82
C ALA A 78 9.60 -1.62 -5.99
N VAL A 79 8.53 -2.24 -6.48
CA VAL A 79 7.66 -1.69 -7.52
C VAL A 79 6.21 -1.69 -7.03
N VAL A 80 5.54 -0.55 -7.09
CA VAL A 80 4.11 -0.42 -6.83
C VAL A 80 3.41 -0.18 -8.16
N LEU A 81 2.56 -1.10 -8.57
CA LEU A 81 1.78 -1.01 -9.81
C LEU A 81 0.38 -0.53 -9.47
N ILE A 82 -0.08 0.52 -10.16
CA ILE A 82 -1.46 1.02 -10.07
C ILE A 82 -2.10 1.00 -11.44
N GLY A 83 -3.37 0.62 -11.54
CA GLY A 83 -4.08 0.62 -12.82
C GLY A 83 -4.40 2.05 -13.29
N GLY A 84 -4.65 2.23 -14.60
CA GLY A 84 -4.91 3.54 -15.19
C GLY A 84 -6.08 4.31 -14.55
N GLY A 85 -7.12 3.60 -14.10
CA GLY A 85 -8.27 4.17 -13.39
C GLY A 85 -8.10 4.30 -11.87
N PHE A 86 -6.93 3.98 -11.32
CA PHE A 86 -6.69 4.05 -9.88
C PHE A 86 -6.61 5.51 -9.42
N ALA A 87 -7.31 5.87 -8.34
CA ALA A 87 -7.42 7.27 -7.89
C ALA A 87 -7.36 7.45 -6.37
N SER A 88 -7.16 6.39 -5.58
CA SER A 88 -7.21 6.47 -4.12
C SER A 88 -5.84 6.79 -3.51
N PRO A 89 -5.61 8.02 -2.98
CA PRO A 89 -4.32 8.36 -2.39
C PRO A 89 -4.00 7.52 -1.15
N ALA A 90 -4.99 7.22 -0.30
CA ALA A 90 -4.76 6.42 0.90
C ALA A 90 -4.31 4.99 0.57
N ARG A 91 -4.93 4.36 -0.44
CA ARG A 91 -4.56 3.00 -0.89
C ARG A 91 -3.21 2.97 -1.61
N LEU A 92 -2.85 4.01 -2.37
CA LEU A 92 -1.50 4.16 -2.93
C LEU A 92 -0.47 4.29 -1.81
N LEU A 93 -0.68 5.22 -0.87
CA LEU A 93 0.24 5.45 0.24
C LEU A 93 0.43 4.19 1.09
N ALA A 94 -0.64 3.45 1.37
CA ALA A 94 -0.57 2.17 2.08
C ALA A 94 0.21 1.08 1.34
N SER A 95 0.40 1.21 0.03
CA SER A 95 1.21 0.30 -0.79
C SER A 95 2.68 0.75 -0.88
N LEU A 96 2.89 2.06 -0.86
CA LEU A 96 4.18 2.72 -1.06
C LEU A 96 4.96 2.90 0.24
N VAL A 97 4.37 3.54 1.25
CA VAL A 97 5.05 3.88 2.51
C VAL A 97 5.69 2.68 3.21
N PRO A 98 5.11 1.45 3.18
CA PRO A 98 5.76 0.29 3.80
C PRO A 98 7.16 0.00 3.23
N SER A 99 7.39 0.15 1.93
CA SER A 99 8.71 -0.08 1.33
C SER A 99 9.72 0.98 1.77
N LEU A 100 9.29 2.24 1.78
CA LEU A 100 10.07 3.39 2.27
C LEU A 100 10.43 3.23 3.75
N ALA A 101 9.46 2.83 4.59
CA ALA A 101 9.62 2.60 6.01
C ALA A 101 10.60 1.43 6.30
N CYS A 102 10.56 0.38 5.48
CA CYS A 102 11.51 -0.73 5.56
C CYS A 102 12.92 -0.36 5.07
N GLY A 103 13.10 0.80 4.43
CA GLY A 103 14.39 1.28 3.94
C GLY A 103 14.82 0.66 2.62
N VAL A 104 13.86 0.30 1.75
CA VAL A 104 14.15 -0.02 0.36
C VAL A 104 14.65 1.24 -0.33
N GLU A 105 15.85 1.18 -0.91
CA GLU A 105 16.53 2.35 -1.48
C GLU A 105 15.96 2.73 -2.86
N HIS A 106 15.52 1.73 -3.63
CA HIS A 106 15.03 1.91 -4.99
C HIS A 106 13.55 1.52 -5.09
N VAL A 107 12.67 2.51 -4.98
CA VAL A 107 11.22 2.32 -5.06
C VAL A 107 10.70 3.00 -6.31
N LEU A 108 9.93 2.27 -7.11
CA LEU A 108 9.28 2.77 -8.32
C LEU A 108 7.77 2.63 -8.19
N VAL A 109 7.03 3.68 -8.52
CA VAL A 109 5.57 3.59 -8.72
C VAL A 109 5.29 3.62 -10.22
N VAL A 110 4.47 2.71 -10.73
CA VAL A 110 4.10 2.65 -12.14
C VAL A 110 2.60 2.71 -12.28
N ARG A 111 2.10 3.71 -13.01
CA ARG A 111 0.74 3.68 -13.55
C ARG A 111 0.73 2.84 -14.82
N VAL A 112 -0.15 1.85 -14.86
CA VAL A 112 -0.28 0.89 -15.95
C VAL A 112 -1.48 1.24 -16.80
N ASP A 113 -1.29 1.39 -18.11
CA ASP A 113 -2.34 1.69 -19.08
C ASP A 113 -3.13 2.97 -18.69
N GLY A 114 -2.41 4.01 -18.26
CA GLY A 114 -3.00 5.31 -17.93
C GLY A 114 -3.60 6.00 -19.15
N GLU A 115 -4.83 6.49 -19.03
CA GLU A 115 -5.44 7.39 -20.00
C GLU A 115 -5.48 8.82 -19.43
N GLY A 116 -4.97 9.79 -20.19
CA GLY A 116 -4.98 11.20 -19.79
C GLY A 116 -4.02 11.55 -18.65
N ASP A 117 -4.30 12.66 -17.98
CA ASP A 117 -3.41 13.21 -16.95
C ASP A 117 -3.33 12.30 -15.72
N PHE A 118 -2.18 12.32 -15.06
CA PHE A 118 -2.00 11.64 -13.77
C PHE A 118 -2.88 12.31 -12.71
N PRO A 119 -3.67 11.57 -11.89
CA PRO A 119 -4.51 12.18 -10.89
C PRO A 119 -3.71 13.03 -9.88
N SER A 120 -4.07 14.31 -9.72
CA SER A 120 -3.34 15.24 -8.86
C SER A 120 -3.24 14.77 -7.41
N SER A 121 -4.28 14.11 -6.88
CA SER A 121 -4.27 13.55 -5.51
C SER A 121 -3.18 12.48 -5.32
N LEU A 122 -2.92 11.67 -6.34
CA LEU A 122 -1.87 10.64 -6.29
C LEU A 122 -0.48 11.27 -6.37
N LEU A 123 -0.27 12.22 -7.29
CA LEU A 123 0.99 12.97 -7.40
C LEU A 123 1.31 13.70 -6.10
N THR A 124 0.34 14.42 -5.53
CA THR A 124 0.52 15.10 -4.23
C THR A 124 0.81 14.12 -3.10
N GLY A 125 0.14 12.97 -3.07
CA GLY A 125 0.42 11.92 -2.08
C GLY A 125 1.86 11.40 -2.18
N MET A 126 2.33 11.12 -3.40
CA MET A 126 3.70 10.67 -3.66
C MET A 126 4.75 11.74 -3.32
N GLU A 127 4.50 13.00 -3.69
CA GLU A 127 5.33 14.15 -3.30
C GLU A 127 5.48 14.23 -1.78
N LEU A 128 4.36 14.16 -1.05
CA LEU A 128 4.35 14.21 0.41
C LEU A 128 5.07 13.02 1.05
N ALA A 129 5.09 11.86 0.38
CA ALA A 129 5.81 10.68 0.82
C ALA A 129 7.30 10.69 0.43
N GLY A 130 7.75 11.68 -0.36
CA GLY A 130 9.12 11.78 -0.88
C GLY A 130 9.43 10.76 -1.98
N GLN A 131 8.42 10.36 -2.76
CA GLN A 131 8.58 9.42 -3.86
C GLN A 131 8.88 10.16 -5.17
N GLU A 132 10.06 9.94 -5.71
CA GLU A 132 10.56 10.64 -6.92
C GLU A 132 10.39 9.80 -8.20
N LEU A 133 10.65 8.48 -8.12
CA LEU A 133 10.58 7.62 -9.30
C LEU A 133 9.15 7.16 -9.56
N VAL A 134 8.48 7.85 -10.48
CA VAL A 134 7.12 7.53 -10.92
C VAL A 134 7.08 7.45 -12.44
N ALA A 135 6.52 6.37 -12.97
CA ALA A 135 6.41 6.13 -14.40
C ALA A 135 4.96 5.92 -14.82
N ASP A 136 4.66 6.24 -16.07
CA ASP A 136 3.39 5.94 -16.74
C ASP A 136 3.68 5.09 -17.98
N MET A 137 3.24 3.85 -17.96
CA MET A 137 3.70 2.81 -18.89
C MET A 137 2.54 1.99 -19.45
N GLY A 138 2.65 1.59 -20.72
CA GLY A 138 1.78 0.57 -21.28
C GLY A 138 2.09 -0.81 -20.68
N ARG A 139 1.08 -1.68 -20.63
CA ARG A 139 1.20 -3.03 -20.07
C ARG A 139 2.41 -3.83 -20.59
N ASP A 140 2.66 -3.79 -21.89
CA ASP A 140 3.77 -4.54 -22.51
C ASP A 140 5.14 -4.05 -22.01
N ASP A 141 5.30 -2.74 -21.84
CA ASP A 141 6.53 -2.14 -21.31
C ASP A 141 6.73 -2.51 -19.83
N VAL A 142 5.65 -2.53 -19.05
CA VAL A 142 5.68 -2.98 -17.65
C VAL A 142 6.10 -4.44 -17.54
N LEU A 143 5.52 -5.32 -18.37
CA LEU A 143 5.90 -6.74 -18.39
C LEU A 143 7.37 -6.93 -18.81
N SER A 144 7.86 -6.12 -19.75
CA SER A 144 9.26 -6.12 -20.16
C SER A 144 10.20 -5.67 -19.03
N LEU A 145 9.85 -4.58 -18.32
CA LEU A 145 10.58 -4.09 -17.16
C LEU A 145 10.66 -5.16 -16.06
N LEU A 146 9.52 -5.76 -15.69
CA LEU A 146 9.47 -6.78 -14.65
C LEU A 146 10.31 -8.02 -14.98
N ARG A 147 10.32 -8.46 -16.24
CA ARG A 147 11.21 -9.55 -16.70
C ARG A 147 12.68 -9.16 -16.55
N THR A 148 13.05 -7.96 -16.97
CA THR A 148 14.42 -7.45 -16.83
C THR A 148 14.86 -7.40 -15.36
N LEU A 149 13.97 -6.97 -14.47
CA LEU A 149 14.22 -6.92 -13.03
C LEU A 149 14.37 -8.33 -12.41
N ALA A 150 13.55 -9.28 -12.83
CA ALA A 150 13.64 -10.67 -12.40
C ALA A 150 14.96 -11.34 -12.86
N GLU A 151 15.35 -11.10 -14.11
CA GLU A 151 16.58 -11.65 -14.72
C GLU A 151 17.87 -11.05 -14.13
N ALA A 152 17.80 -9.86 -13.51
CA ALA A 152 18.94 -9.21 -12.86
C ALA A 152 19.47 -9.98 -11.63
N GLY A 153 18.72 -10.97 -11.11
CA GLY A 153 19.11 -11.78 -9.96
C GLY A 153 19.16 -11.01 -8.63
N ARG A 154 18.52 -9.84 -8.59
CA ARG A 154 18.39 -8.97 -7.40
C ARG A 154 17.13 -9.30 -6.62
N SER A 155 17.14 -8.98 -5.33
CA SER A 155 15.95 -9.15 -4.49
C SER A 155 14.96 -8.02 -4.74
N GLY A 156 13.68 -8.37 -4.88
CA GLY A 156 12.64 -7.41 -5.25
C GLY A 156 11.31 -7.67 -4.57
N ALA A 157 10.47 -6.64 -4.50
CA ALA A 157 9.11 -6.74 -4.00
C ALA A 157 8.17 -5.98 -4.94
N VAL A 158 7.11 -6.62 -5.42
CA VAL A 158 6.11 -6.00 -6.30
C VAL A 158 4.75 -5.98 -5.62
N VAL A 159 4.21 -4.78 -5.40
CA VAL A 159 2.84 -4.57 -4.93
C VAL A 159 1.97 -4.24 -6.14
N ASP A 160 1.08 -5.15 -6.50
CA ASP A 160 0.27 -5.07 -7.71
C ASP A 160 -1.18 -4.69 -7.39
N LEU A 161 -1.50 -3.40 -7.48
CA LEU A 161 -2.86 -2.88 -7.43
C LEU A 161 -3.49 -2.76 -8.83
N ALA A 162 -2.69 -2.94 -9.89
CA ALA A 162 -3.15 -2.86 -11.28
C ALA A 162 -3.88 -4.14 -11.72
N GLY A 163 -3.63 -5.26 -11.03
CA GLY A 163 -4.24 -6.55 -11.35
C GLY A 163 -3.69 -7.14 -12.64
N LEU A 164 -2.38 -7.09 -12.84
CA LEU A 164 -1.76 -7.64 -14.05
C LEU A 164 -2.00 -9.15 -14.17
N ASP A 165 -2.61 -9.58 -15.27
CA ASP A 165 -2.70 -11.00 -15.61
C ASP A 165 -1.30 -11.52 -16.00
N ASP A 166 -0.95 -12.72 -15.55
CA ASP A 166 0.34 -13.37 -15.80
C ASP A 166 1.56 -12.58 -15.27
N PRO A 167 1.67 -12.39 -13.93
CA PRO A 167 2.88 -11.84 -13.35
C PRO A 167 4.04 -12.76 -13.75
N CYS A 168 5.16 -12.18 -14.19
CA CYS A 168 6.37 -12.94 -14.49
C CYS A 168 6.58 -14.01 -13.39
N PRO A 169 6.73 -15.31 -13.74
CA PRO A 169 6.77 -16.38 -12.74
C PRO A 169 7.80 -16.04 -11.67
N GLU A 170 7.51 -16.34 -10.40
CA GLU A 170 8.36 -16.09 -9.23
C GLU A 170 9.81 -16.58 -9.48
N GLN A 171 10.61 -15.76 -10.14
CA GLN A 171 11.99 -16.08 -10.46
C GLN A 171 12.84 -15.68 -9.25
N GLY A 172 12.90 -16.62 -8.32
CA GLY A 172 13.95 -16.84 -7.34
C GLY A 172 14.15 -15.82 -6.21
N ARG A 173 13.84 -14.53 -6.40
CA ARG A 173 14.13 -13.45 -5.44
C ARG A 173 13.18 -12.26 -5.47
N VAL A 174 12.19 -12.25 -6.35
CA VAL A 174 11.17 -11.19 -6.43
C VAL A 174 9.87 -11.72 -5.84
N ALA A 175 9.41 -11.09 -4.76
CA ALA A 175 8.14 -11.42 -4.13
C ALA A 175 7.01 -10.59 -4.77
N TRP A 176 5.82 -11.19 -4.88
CA TRP A 176 4.64 -10.53 -5.43
C TRP A 176 3.53 -10.45 -4.38
N TYR A 177 2.95 -9.27 -4.22
CA TYR A 177 1.80 -9.02 -3.36
C TYR A 177 0.68 -8.41 -4.19
N ARG A 178 -0.45 -9.10 -4.27
CA ARG A 178 -1.69 -8.56 -4.82
C ARG A 178 -2.71 -8.48 -3.69
N PRO A 179 -3.17 -7.27 -3.31
CA PRO A 179 -4.22 -7.18 -2.32
C PRO A 179 -5.50 -7.78 -2.88
N VAL A 180 -6.22 -8.45 -1.98
CA VAL A 180 -7.56 -8.97 -2.23
C VAL A 180 -8.43 -8.33 -1.16
N LEU A 181 -9.03 -7.19 -1.44
CA LEU A 181 -10.10 -6.62 -0.62
C LEU A 181 -11.21 -6.21 -1.57
N ASP A 182 -12.45 -6.49 -1.18
CA ASP A 182 -13.61 -5.98 -1.90
C ASP A 182 -13.54 -4.44 -1.97
N GLY A 183 -14.04 -3.88 -3.08
CA GLY A 183 -14.14 -2.44 -3.26
C GLY A 183 -15.14 -1.79 -2.30
N LYS A 184 -15.89 -2.61 -1.54
CA LYS A 184 -16.98 -2.21 -0.67
C LYS A 184 -16.56 -2.08 0.80
N ALA A 185 -17.04 -1.04 1.47
CA ALA A 185 -16.86 -0.83 2.90
C ALA A 185 -18.19 -0.48 3.59
N ALA A 186 -18.46 -1.15 4.72
CA ALA A 186 -19.59 -0.80 5.59
C ALA A 186 -19.17 0.30 6.57
N VAL A 187 -20.02 1.29 6.80
CA VAL A 187 -19.74 2.41 7.72
C VAL A 187 -20.89 2.53 8.72
N PHE A 188 -20.61 2.52 10.02
CA PHE A 188 -21.64 2.74 11.04
C PHE A 188 -21.51 4.13 11.67
N MET A 189 -22.53 4.96 11.51
CA MET A 189 -22.61 6.30 12.08
C MET A 189 -23.46 6.25 13.36
N GLU A 190 -22.91 6.61 14.52
CA GLU A 190 -23.71 6.81 15.74
C GLU A 190 -24.47 8.13 15.67
N ASP A 191 -23.85 9.13 15.04
CA ASP A 191 -24.39 10.46 14.78
C ASP A 191 -23.70 11.10 13.55
N GLY A 192 -24.05 12.35 13.22
CA GLY A 192 -23.47 13.09 12.10
C GLY A 192 -22.00 13.50 12.26
N ALA A 193 -21.36 13.24 13.40
CA ALA A 193 -19.98 13.59 13.69
C ALA A 193 -19.07 12.37 13.87
N THR A 194 -19.61 11.16 13.73
CA THR A 194 -18.86 9.91 13.97
C THR A 194 -17.69 9.75 13.01
N PHE A 195 -17.90 9.98 11.71
CA PHE A 195 -16.88 9.92 10.67
C PHE A 195 -16.95 11.13 9.74
N ASP A 196 -15.79 11.62 9.31
CA ASP A 196 -15.69 12.61 8.23
C ASP A 196 -15.95 11.95 6.86
N LEU A 197 -17.18 12.04 6.39
CA LEU A 197 -17.59 11.42 5.11
C LEU A 197 -16.92 12.08 3.89
N GLU A 198 -16.48 13.33 4.01
CA GLU A 198 -15.74 14.01 2.95
C GLU A 198 -14.31 13.47 2.86
N ALA A 199 -13.67 13.25 4.00
CA ALA A 199 -12.37 12.60 4.06
C ALA A 199 -12.42 11.18 3.46
N LEU A 200 -13.48 10.41 3.74
CA LEU A 200 -13.68 9.08 3.13
C LEU A 200 -13.77 9.16 1.61
N ALA A 201 -14.62 10.06 1.10
CA ALA A 201 -14.83 10.23 -0.34
C ALA A 201 -13.54 10.66 -1.07
N PHE A 202 -12.78 11.58 -0.47
CA PHE A 202 -11.50 12.05 -1.02
C PHE A 202 -10.40 10.97 -0.98
N SER A 203 -10.33 10.21 0.11
CA SER A 203 -9.20 9.30 0.36
C SER A 203 -9.36 7.96 -0.34
N HIS A 204 -10.60 7.54 -0.57
CA HIS A 204 -10.96 6.26 -1.16
C HIS A 204 -11.82 6.34 -2.45
N PRO A 205 -11.50 7.20 -3.44
CA PRO A 205 -12.12 7.16 -4.76
C PRO A 205 -12.16 5.73 -5.33
N GLY A 206 -13.32 5.35 -5.87
CA GLY A 206 -13.57 4.02 -6.41
C GLY A 206 -13.95 2.96 -5.37
N SER A 207 -14.16 3.33 -4.11
CA SER A 207 -14.77 2.45 -3.10
C SER A 207 -16.29 2.65 -3.02
N GLU A 208 -17.00 1.55 -2.78
CA GLU A 208 -18.44 1.55 -2.53
C GLU A 208 -18.72 1.61 -1.03
N PHE A 209 -19.19 2.77 -0.55
CA PHE A 209 -19.51 2.96 0.86
C PHE A 209 -20.99 2.71 1.13
N VAL A 210 -21.30 1.82 2.08
CA VAL A 210 -22.66 1.59 2.57
C VAL A 210 -22.79 2.04 4.02
N LEU A 211 -23.64 3.04 4.25
CA LEU A 211 -23.81 3.69 5.54
C LEU A 211 -25.00 3.13 6.32
N TYR A 212 -24.75 2.87 7.59
CA TYR A 212 -25.68 2.35 8.57
C TYR A 212 -25.76 3.28 9.79
N GLY A 213 -26.80 3.12 10.59
CA GLY A 213 -26.99 3.87 11.83
C GLY A 213 -27.72 5.20 11.60
N ALA A 214 -27.12 6.30 12.04
CA ALA A 214 -27.71 7.63 11.99
C ALA A 214 -28.10 8.07 10.56
N ASP A 215 -29.24 8.76 10.46
CA ASP A 215 -29.70 9.34 9.20
C ASP A 215 -28.99 10.68 8.96
N VAL A 216 -27.98 10.64 8.09
CA VAL A 216 -27.07 11.76 7.76
C VAL A 216 -27.03 11.97 6.25
N ASP A 217 -26.82 13.20 5.79
CA ASP A 217 -26.71 13.46 4.36
C ASP A 217 -25.56 12.67 3.72
N LEU A 218 -25.84 11.96 2.63
CA LEU A 218 -24.89 11.07 1.97
C LEU A 218 -24.11 11.83 0.88
N PRO A 219 -22.77 11.73 0.84
CA PRO A 219 -21.99 12.14 -0.32
C PRO A 219 -22.39 11.36 -1.58
N ALA A 220 -22.04 11.91 -2.74
CA ALA A 220 -22.24 11.20 -4.01
C ALA A 220 -21.50 9.86 -4.01
N GLY A 221 -22.17 8.80 -4.49
CA GLY A 221 -21.62 7.44 -4.55
C GLY A 221 -21.81 6.62 -3.26
N PHE A 222 -22.30 7.21 -2.17
CA PHE A 222 -22.58 6.51 -0.92
C PHE A 222 -24.02 5.96 -0.93
N VAL A 223 -24.23 4.81 -0.31
CA VAL A 223 -25.54 4.12 -0.27
C VAL A 223 -26.01 3.94 1.17
N ARG A 224 -27.31 4.08 1.44
CA ARG A 224 -27.88 3.74 2.76
C ARG A 224 -28.15 2.24 2.86
N GLY A 225 -27.65 1.60 3.92
CA GLY A 225 -27.81 0.16 4.18
C GLY A 225 -28.81 -0.22 5.27
N GLY A 226 -29.12 0.67 6.21
CA GLY A 226 -30.02 0.39 7.33
C GLY A 226 -29.80 1.33 8.52
N GLY A 227 -30.57 1.16 9.60
CA GLY A 227 -30.51 2.03 10.78
C GLY A 227 -29.94 1.39 12.05
N ASP A 228 -29.66 0.08 12.03
CA ASP A 228 -29.31 -0.69 13.22
C ASP A 228 -27.95 -1.41 13.10
N GLU A 229 -27.37 -1.72 14.26
CA GLU A 229 -26.07 -2.37 14.39
C GLU A 229 -26.05 -3.77 13.78
N ALA A 230 -27.13 -4.54 13.90
CA ALA A 230 -27.20 -5.90 13.37
C ALA A 230 -27.16 -5.89 11.83
N SER A 231 -27.88 -4.96 11.20
CA SER A 231 -27.82 -4.75 9.75
C SER A 231 -26.42 -4.36 9.28
N PHE A 232 -25.71 -3.53 10.05
CA PHE A 232 -24.32 -3.17 9.78
C PHE A 232 -23.39 -4.38 9.87
N LEU A 233 -23.39 -5.11 11.00
CA LEU A 233 -22.51 -6.25 11.21
C LEU A 233 -22.73 -7.36 10.17
N ASN A 234 -23.98 -7.60 9.76
CA ASN A 234 -24.30 -8.55 8.70
C ASN A 234 -23.78 -8.14 7.31
N ALA A 235 -23.54 -6.84 7.10
CA ALA A 235 -23.07 -6.30 5.83
C ALA A 235 -21.54 -6.18 5.74
N VAL A 236 -20.84 -6.31 6.87
CA VAL A 236 -19.38 -6.30 6.93
C VAL A 236 -18.84 -7.53 6.21
N THR A 237 -17.98 -7.31 5.20
CA THR A 237 -17.29 -8.37 4.45
C THR A 237 -15.79 -8.27 4.64
N ASP A 238 -15.14 -7.30 4.01
CA ASP A 238 -13.68 -7.13 4.06
C ASP A 238 -13.26 -5.89 4.86
N VAL A 239 -14.03 -4.81 4.76
CA VAL A 239 -13.66 -3.51 5.31
C VAL A 239 -14.85 -2.89 6.04
N ALA A 240 -14.59 -2.38 7.25
CA ALA A 240 -15.57 -1.66 8.03
C ALA A 240 -14.98 -0.38 8.63
N TYR A 241 -15.79 0.68 8.66
CA TYR A 241 -15.57 1.85 9.50
C TYR A 241 -16.55 1.77 10.66
N ALA A 242 -16.03 1.51 11.85
CA ALA A 242 -16.82 1.19 13.03
C ALA A 242 -16.39 2.06 14.24
N PRO A 243 -17.34 2.61 15.02
CA PRO A 243 -17.04 3.18 16.33
C PRO A 243 -16.37 2.15 17.25
N PHE A 244 -15.69 2.63 18.29
CA PHE A 244 -14.95 1.77 19.22
C PHE A 244 -15.81 0.65 19.81
N ALA A 245 -17.08 0.92 20.10
CA ALA A 245 -18.01 -0.07 20.67
C ALA A 245 -18.27 -1.26 19.74
N LEU A 246 -18.26 -1.06 18.42
CA LEU A 246 -18.57 -2.08 17.41
C LEU A 246 -17.31 -2.66 16.72
N ALA A 247 -16.15 -2.05 16.93
CA ALA A 247 -14.93 -2.40 16.21
C ALA A 247 -14.51 -3.86 16.42
N GLY A 248 -14.70 -4.40 17.64
CA GLY A 248 -14.39 -5.80 17.95
C GLY A 248 -15.29 -6.79 17.20
N GLU A 249 -16.60 -6.54 17.20
CA GLU A 249 -17.58 -7.39 16.51
C GLU A 249 -17.43 -7.30 14.99
N ALA A 250 -17.21 -6.10 14.45
CA ALA A 250 -16.95 -5.91 13.02
C ALA A 250 -15.68 -6.67 12.56
N LEU A 251 -14.67 -6.79 13.42
CA LEU A 251 -13.42 -7.48 13.11
C LEU A 251 -13.58 -9.00 13.02
N GLU A 252 -14.67 -9.58 13.55
CA GLU A 252 -14.94 -11.02 13.38
C GLU A 252 -15.21 -11.39 11.92
N ALA A 253 -15.77 -10.46 11.14
CA ALA A 253 -16.05 -10.63 9.72
C ALA A 253 -15.05 -9.89 8.83
N ALA A 254 -14.65 -8.66 9.19
CA ALA A 254 -13.75 -7.84 8.40
C ALA A 254 -12.29 -8.26 8.49
N ARG A 255 -11.53 -7.90 7.45
CA ARG A 255 -10.06 -7.97 7.44
C ARG A 255 -9.42 -6.64 7.86
N LEU A 256 -10.17 -5.55 7.73
CA LEU A 256 -9.76 -4.21 8.15
C LEU A 256 -10.94 -3.50 8.81
N VAL A 257 -10.74 -3.05 10.06
CA VAL A 257 -11.66 -2.16 10.75
C VAL A 257 -10.95 -0.85 11.06
N LEU A 258 -11.54 0.25 10.64
CA LEU A 258 -11.03 1.61 10.85
C LEU A 258 -11.97 2.38 11.78
N GLY A 259 -11.41 2.92 12.86
CA GLY A 259 -12.17 3.74 13.81
C GLY A 259 -12.26 5.22 13.41
N PRO A 260 -13.07 6.02 14.13
CA PRO A 260 -13.13 7.47 13.93
C PRO A 260 -11.75 8.14 13.91
N GLY A 261 -11.55 9.09 13.00
CA GLY A 261 -10.26 9.75 12.77
C GLY A 261 -9.28 8.96 11.88
N GLN A 262 -9.70 7.81 11.32
CA GLN A 262 -8.93 7.02 10.35
C GLN A 262 -9.54 7.05 8.93
N GLU A 263 -10.41 8.01 8.64
CA GLU A 263 -11.14 8.15 7.36
C GLU A 263 -10.20 8.37 6.18
N GLY A 264 -9.07 9.02 6.43
CA GLY A 264 -8.02 9.22 5.43
C GLY A 264 -6.96 8.14 5.40
N CYS A 265 -7.08 7.11 6.23
CA CYS A 265 -6.06 6.09 6.44
C CYS A 265 -6.43 4.77 5.76
N TRP A 266 -5.41 4.02 5.37
CA TRP A 266 -5.57 2.65 4.88
C TRP A 266 -4.38 1.82 5.33
N VAL A 267 -4.58 0.51 5.47
CA VAL A 267 -3.51 -0.48 5.57
C VAL A 267 -3.92 -1.68 4.73
N TRP A 268 -2.96 -2.34 4.12
CA TRP A 268 -3.21 -3.63 3.47
C TRP A 268 -2.91 -4.74 4.48
N PRO A 269 -3.91 -5.46 5.03
CA PRO A 269 -3.68 -6.35 6.17
C PRO A 269 -2.66 -7.47 5.89
N GLY A 270 -2.52 -7.87 4.62
CA GLY A 270 -1.54 -8.88 4.20
C GLY A 270 -0.18 -8.33 3.76
N LEU A 271 -0.02 -7.01 3.65
CA LEU A 271 1.25 -6.39 3.30
C LEU A 271 2.03 -6.09 4.57
N HIS A 272 2.81 -7.06 5.02
CA HIS A 272 3.67 -6.94 6.20
C HIS A 272 5.06 -6.39 5.84
N PRO A 273 5.78 -5.73 6.77
CA PRO A 273 7.16 -5.29 6.54
C PRO A 273 8.09 -6.38 5.96
N GLU A 274 7.90 -7.63 6.36
CA GLU A 274 8.67 -8.80 5.91
C GLU A 274 8.64 -8.98 4.40
N PHE A 275 7.59 -8.50 3.73
CA PHE A 275 7.49 -8.52 2.27
C PHE A 275 8.59 -7.69 1.60
N PHE A 276 9.10 -6.66 2.28
CA PHE A 276 10.16 -5.78 1.79
C PHE A 276 11.54 -6.16 2.33
N LEU A 277 11.67 -7.33 2.96
CA LEU A 277 12.93 -7.85 3.48
C LEU A 277 13.35 -9.12 2.73
N PHE A 278 14.62 -9.18 2.35
CA PHE A 278 15.23 -10.38 1.79
C PHE A 278 15.82 -11.25 2.91
N HIS A 279 15.18 -12.39 3.17
CA HIS A 279 15.59 -13.33 4.21
C HIS A 279 16.50 -14.43 3.67
N ARG A 280 17.54 -14.78 4.43
CA ARG A 280 18.43 -15.91 4.17
C ARG A 280 18.62 -16.73 5.44
N THR A 281 18.63 -18.04 5.27
CA THR A 281 18.81 -18.98 6.38
C THR A 281 19.86 -20.01 6.02
N SER A 282 20.83 -20.23 6.90
CA SER A 282 21.71 -21.40 6.84
C SER A 282 21.42 -22.32 8.01
N TRP A 283 21.23 -23.60 7.74
CA TRP A 283 21.04 -24.66 8.74
C TRP A 283 22.13 -25.70 8.55
N THR A 284 22.94 -25.92 9.58
CA THR A 284 24.07 -26.85 9.55
C THR A 284 24.10 -27.67 10.82
N LEU A 285 24.71 -28.85 10.77
CA LEU A 285 25.20 -29.49 11.98
C LEU A 285 26.51 -28.77 12.34
N GLY A 286 26.72 -28.46 13.62
CA GLY A 286 28.03 -27.96 14.06
C GLY A 286 29.14 -28.94 13.71
N ASP A 287 30.35 -28.43 13.46
CA ASP A 287 31.55 -29.25 13.21
C ASP A 287 31.81 -30.27 14.34
#